data_AF-V4LFP2-F1
#
_entry.id   AF-V4LFP2-F1
#
_cell.length_a   1.000
_cell.length_b   1.000
_cell.length_c   1.000
_cell.angle_alpha   90.00
_cell.angle_beta   90.00
_cell.angle_gamma   90.00
#
_symmetry.space_group_name_H-M   'P 1'
#
loop_
_entity.id
_entity.type
_entity.pdbx_description
1 polymer ?
#
loop_
_entity_poly.entity_id
_entity_poly.type
_entity_poly.pdbx_seq_one_letter_code
_entity_poly.pdbx_strand_id
1 'polypeptide(L)'
;MAIIPNCAATRHIHFTLNGSGPAELIPPSLDDWPQLDYDPTVGARRVNLDGISRDEIASWQPGDRLLLSGKLLTGRDAAHQRIVTMLNRGEPLPPGVDLTNRFIYYVGPVDPVRDEVVGPAGPTTATRMDKFTEQMLSETGLIGMVGKAERGPAAIEAIQRHGAVYLMAIGGAAYLVAKAIKSSRLIAFEDLGMEAIREFEVVDMPVTVAVDSRGESVHKTGPRKWQERIGIIPVVAA
;
A
#
# COMPACT_ATOMS: atom_id res chain seq x y z
N MET A 1 -5.73 -21.05 24.08
CA MET A 1 -5.35 -19.63 24.09
C MET A 1 -5.79 -19.03 22.76
N ALA A 2 -6.60 -17.97 22.79
CA ALA A 2 -7.03 -17.26 21.58
C ALA A 2 -6.46 -15.84 21.62
N ILE A 3 -5.91 -15.36 20.51
CA ILE A 3 -5.40 -13.99 20.34
C ILE A 3 -6.25 -13.33 19.26
N ILE A 4 -6.89 -12.21 19.60
CA ILE A 4 -7.73 -11.43 18.68
C ILE A 4 -7.21 -9.99 18.71
N PRO A 5 -6.43 -9.54 17.71
CA PRO A 5 -5.95 -8.16 17.68
C PRO A 5 -7.04 -7.21 17.15
N ASN A 6 -7.08 -6.00 17.71
CA ASN A 6 -7.77 -4.88 17.08
C ASN A 6 -6.83 -4.15 16.12
N CYS A 7 -7.33 -3.72 14.97
CA CYS A 7 -6.54 -2.96 13.99
C CYS A 7 -6.60 -1.44 14.27
N ALA A 8 -5.81 -0.64 13.54
CA ALA A 8 -5.83 0.81 13.66
C ALA A 8 -7.23 1.44 13.50
N ALA A 9 -8.12 0.81 12.72
CA ALA A 9 -9.53 1.17 12.63
C ALA A 9 -10.36 0.53 13.78
N THR A 10 -9.90 0.68 15.02
CA THR A 10 -10.60 0.22 16.22
C THR A 10 -11.82 1.11 16.45
N ARG A 11 -12.99 0.62 16.03
CA ARG A 11 -14.25 1.36 16.04
C ARG A 11 -15.24 0.62 16.93
N HIS A 12 -15.31 1.02 18.19
CA HIS A 12 -16.29 0.54 19.14
C HIS A 12 -16.79 1.70 19.97
N ILE A 13 -18.02 1.58 20.45
CA ILE A 13 -18.66 2.56 21.29
C ILE A 13 -19.53 1.85 22.32
N HIS A 14 -19.43 2.27 23.57
CA HIS A 14 -20.34 1.86 24.63
C HIS A 14 -21.22 3.05 25.00
N PHE A 15 -22.52 2.83 25.13
CA PHE A 15 -23.46 3.83 25.62
C PHE A 15 -24.54 3.17 26.48
N THR A 16 -25.25 3.97 27.26
CA THR A 16 -26.33 3.51 28.13
C THR A 16 -27.59 4.30 27.81
N LEU A 17 -28.71 3.60 27.66
CA LEU A 17 -30.03 4.21 27.46
C LEU A 17 -30.71 4.40 28.82
N ASN A 18 -30.93 5.65 29.20
CA ASN A 18 -31.54 6.04 30.48
C ASN A 18 -32.76 6.96 30.30
N GLY A 19 -33.18 7.21 29.06
CA GLY A 19 -34.32 8.08 28.73
C GLY A 19 -34.01 9.60 28.76
N SER A 20 -32.76 10.03 28.95
CA SER A 20 -32.41 11.45 29.03
C SER A 20 -32.23 12.16 27.68
N GLY A 21 -32.31 11.44 26.56
CA GLY A 21 -32.13 11.99 25.20
C GLY A 21 -31.16 11.17 24.34
N PRO A 22 -30.74 11.70 23.17
CA PRO A 22 -29.75 11.06 22.32
C PRO A 22 -28.38 11.00 23.00
N ALA A 23 -27.59 9.97 22.72
CA ALA A 23 -26.21 9.90 23.15
C ALA A 23 -25.36 10.85 22.31
N GLU A 24 -24.65 11.77 22.97
CA GLU A 24 -23.70 12.68 22.32
C GLU A 24 -22.27 12.14 22.47
N LEU A 25 -21.53 12.14 21.36
CA LEU A 25 -20.18 11.60 21.28
C LEU A 25 -19.20 12.71 20.93
N ILE A 26 -18.36 13.06 21.89
CA ILE A 26 -17.39 14.13 21.75
C ILE A 26 -16.13 13.53 21.09
N PRO A 27 -15.70 14.00 19.91
CA PRO A 27 -14.43 13.61 19.33
C PRO A 27 -13.27 13.94 20.30
N PRO A 28 -12.21 13.11 20.36
CA PRO A 28 -11.04 13.41 21.19
C PRO A 28 -10.37 14.72 20.75
N SER A 29 -9.69 15.40 21.69
CA SER A 29 -8.97 16.63 21.36
C SER A 29 -7.75 16.31 20.52
N LEU A 30 -7.42 17.17 19.55
CA LEU A 30 -6.15 17.04 18.83
C LEU A 30 -4.94 17.33 19.73
N ASP A 31 -5.14 18.09 20.82
CA ASP A 31 -4.11 18.40 21.81
C ASP A 31 -3.72 17.17 22.66
N ASP A 32 -4.51 16.09 22.63
CA ASP A 32 -4.18 14.83 23.30
C ASP A 32 -3.03 14.08 22.58
N TRP A 33 -2.73 14.45 21.33
CA TRP A 33 -1.63 13.86 20.56
C TRP A 33 -0.30 14.54 20.90
N PRO A 34 0.81 13.78 20.99
CA PRO A 34 2.12 14.35 21.27
C PRO A 34 2.55 15.30 20.17
N GLN A 35 3.17 16.40 20.56
CA GLN A 35 3.84 17.30 19.62
C GLN A 35 5.04 16.56 19.02
N LEU A 36 5.07 16.50 17.68
CA LEU A 36 6.19 15.89 16.97
C LEU A 36 7.30 16.93 16.85
N ASP A 37 8.49 16.59 17.32
CA ASP A 37 9.69 17.42 17.30
C ASP A 37 10.62 17.11 16.11
N TYR A 38 10.13 16.31 15.16
CA TYR A 38 10.88 15.91 13.96
C TYR A 38 10.06 16.09 12.69
N ASP A 39 10.74 16.36 11.59
CA ASP A 39 10.15 16.41 10.26
C ASP A 39 10.21 15.00 9.61
N PRO A 40 9.06 14.34 9.38
CA PRO A 40 9.02 12.99 8.81
C PRO A 40 9.49 12.95 7.34
N THR A 41 9.62 14.10 6.68
CA THR A 41 10.12 14.19 5.29
C THR A 41 11.64 14.25 5.20
N VAL A 42 12.34 14.61 6.29
CA VAL A 42 13.80 14.64 6.33
C VAL A 42 14.35 13.24 6.07
N GLY A 43 15.15 13.10 5.02
CA GLY A 43 15.72 11.82 4.58
C GLY A 43 14.79 10.96 3.73
N ALA A 44 13.59 11.44 3.38
CA ALA A 44 12.76 10.78 2.38
C ALA A 44 13.20 11.20 0.96
N ARG A 45 13.27 10.24 0.04
CA ARG A 45 13.59 10.48 -1.37
C ARG A 45 12.30 10.80 -2.14
N ARG A 46 12.27 11.91 -2.87
CA ARG A 46 11.18 12.20 -3.82
C ARG A 46 11.42 11.43 -5.11
N VAL A 47 10.40 10.73 -5.58
CA VAL A 47 10.46 9.86 -6.76
C VAL A 47 9.35 10.24 -7.71
N ASN A 48 9.69 10.49 -8.97
CA ASN A 48 8.71 10.64 -10.04
C ASN A 48 8.51 9.29 -10.74
N LEU A 49 7.29 8.77 -10.72
CA LEU A 49 6.91 7.53 -11.39
C LEU A 49 6.79 7.72 -12.91
N ASP A 50 6.53 8.94 -13.37
CA ASP A 50 6.44 9.24 -14.80
C ASP A 50 7.85 9.27 -15.39
N GLY A 51 8.22 8.19 -16.08
CA GLY A 51 9.56 8.02 -16.67
C GLY A 51 10.59 7.34 -15.74
N ILE A 52 10.12 6.73 -14.65
CA ILE A 52 10.98 5.96 -13.73
C ILE A 52 11.72 4.84 -14.47
N SER A 53 13.01 4.67 -14.16
CA SER A 53 13.84 3.64 -14.79
C SER A 53 14.06 2.44 -13.87
N ARG A 54 14.37 1.29 -14.48
CA ARG A 54 14.76 0.07 -13.75
C ARG A 54 16.06 0.27 -12.96
N ASP A 55 16.96 1.12 -13.42
CA ASP A 55 18.19 1.46 -12.71
C ASP A 55 17.91 2.28 -11.46
N GLU A 56 16.94 3.20 -11.51
CA GLU A 56 16.55 3.98 -10.34
C GLU A 56 15.95 3.09 -9.25
N ILE A 57 15.00 2.22 -9.60
CA ILE A 57 14.41 1.28 -8.61
C ILE A 57 15.45 0.30 -8.07
N ALA A 58 16.46 -0.06 -8.86
CA ALA A 58 17.54 -0.95 -8.42
C ALA A 58 18.50 -0.29 -7.41
N SER A 59 18.49 1.04 -7.32
CA SER A 59 19.25 1.77 -6.30
C SER A 59 18.58 1.78 -4.91
N TRP A 60 17.30 1.42 -4.84
CA TRP A 60 16.51 1.50 -3.61
C TRP A 60 16.84 0.34 -2.66
N GLN A 61 16.86 0.62 -1.37
CA GLN A 61 17.17 -0.35 -0.32
C GLN A 61 15.98 -0.56 0.62
N PRO A 62 15.84 -1.75 1.24
CA PRO A 62 14.78 -1.98 2.20
C PRO A 62 14.83 -1.00 3.37
N GLY A 63 13.71 -0.34 3.64
CA GLY A 63 13.59 0.71 4.65
C GLY A 63 13.76 2.14 4.13
N ASP A 64 14.15 2.34 2.86
CA ASP A 64 14.13 3.66 2.23
C ASP A 64 12.71 4.24 2.26
N ARG A 65 12.60 5.50 2.70
CA ARG A 65 11.35 6.26 2.69
C ARG A 65 11.26 7.03 1.40
N LEU A 66 10.17 6.85 0.67
CA LEU A 66 9.92 7.49 -0.61
C LEU A 66 8.66 8.36 -0.55
N LEU A 67 8.68 9.43 -1.32
CA LEU A 67 7.52 10.28 -1.61
C LEU A 67 7.26 10.17 -3.11
N LEU A 68 6.25 9.37 -3.48
CA LEU A 68 5.94 9.10 -4.88
C LEU A 68 5.06 10.20 -5.49
N SER A 69 5.43 10.67 -6.66
CA SER A 69 4.61 11.53 -7.52
C SER A 69 4.48 10.93 -8.91
N GLY A 70 3.40 11.22 -9.64
CA GLY A 70 3.15 10.68 -10.99
C GLY A 70 2.05 9.62 -11.01
N LYS A 71 1.98 8.84 -12.10
CA LYS A 71 0.82 7.97 -12.38
C LYS A 71 1.04 6.51 -12.03
N LEU A 72 0.08 5.92 -11.33
CA LEU A 72 0.03 4.49 -11.01
C LEU A 72 -1.36 3.91 -11.29
N LEU A 73 -1.43 2.61 -11.53
CA LEU A 73 -2.70 1.90 -11.70
C LEU A 73 -3.17 1.31 -10.37
N THR A 74 -4.47 1.16 -10.18
CA THR A 74 -5.04 0.43 -9.05
C THR A 74 -5.43 -0.98 -9.48
N GLY A 75 -5.42 -1.90 -8.53
CA GLY A 75 -5.99 -3.22 -8.73
C GLY A 75 -5.73 -4.10 -7.53
N ARG A 76 -6.73 -4.86 -7.11
CA ARG A 76 -6.59 -5.87 -6.05
C ARG A 76 -7.10 -7.23 -6.54
N ASP A 77 -7.57 -8.06 -5.63
CA ASP A 77 -7.90 -9.47 -5.82
C ASP A 77 -8.64 -9.79 -7.14
N ALA A 78 -9.80 -9.17 -7.40
CA ALA A 78 -10.62 -9.46 -8.58
C ALA A 78 -10.01 -8.95 -9.89
N ALA A 79 -9.40 -7.76 -9.88
CA ALA A 79 -8.71 -7.22 -11.06
C ALA A 79 -7.50 -8.09 -11.45
N HIS A 80 -6.69 -8.53 -10.48
CA HIS A 80 -5.56 -9.44 -10.74
C HIS A 80 -6.04 -10.78 -11.28
N GLN A 81 -7.08 -11.35 -10.68
CA GLN A 81 -7.67 -12.60 -11.16
C GLN A 81 -8.13 -12.48 -12.61
N ARG A 82 -8.80 -11.37 -12.96
CA ARG A 82 -9.31 -11.13 -14.31
C ARG A 82 -8.17 -10.93 -15.32
N ILE A 83 -7.16 -10.12 -14.99
CA ILE A 83 -5.96 -9.96 -15.81
C ILE A 83 -5.32 -11.31 -16.10
N VAL A 84 -5.02 -12.09 -15.06
CA VAL A 84 -4.40 -13.41 -15.20
C VAL A 84 -5.26 -14.37 -16.02
N THR A 85 -6.58 -14.37 -15.84
CA THR A 85 -7.48 -15.17 -16.66
C THR A 85 -7.43 -14.79 -18.15
N MET A 86 -7.32 -13.50 -18.47
CA MET A 86 -7.17 -13.03 -19.86
C MET A 86 -5.81 -13.45 -20.44
N LEU A 87 -4.72 -13.25 -19.68
CA LEU A 87 -3.36 -13.66 -20.07
C LEU A 87 -3.28 -15.17 -20.35
N ASN A 88 -3.89 -16.00 -19.49
CA ASN A 88 -3.95 -17.46 -19.68
C ASN A 88 -4.72 -17.88 -20.94
N ARG A 89 -5.57 -17.01 -21.49
CA ARG A 89 -6.29 -17.23 -22.74
C ARG A 89 -5.58 -16.62 -23.95
N GLY A 90 -4.45 -15.96 -23.76
CA GLY A 90 -3.76 -15.19 -24.80
C GLY A 90 -4.55 -13.96 -25.25
N GLU A 91 -5.48 -13.47 -24.43
CA GLU A 91 -6.27 -12.28 -24.73
C GLU A 91 -5.47 -11.01 -24.39
N PRO A 92 -5.53 -9.95 -25.21
CA PRO A 92 -4.90 -8.68 -24.88
C PRO A 92 -5.62 -8.02 -23.69
N LEU A 93 -4.87 -7.25 -22.89
CA LEU A 93 -5.46 -6.45 -21.81
C LEU A 93 -6.42 -5.39 -22.37
N PRO A 94 -7.44 -4.94 -21.59
CA PRO A 94 -8.36 -3.93 -22.04
C PRO A 94 -7.65 -2.63 -22.46
N PRO A 95 -8.19 -1.89 -23.45
CA PRO A 95 -7.63 -0.60 -23.85
C PRO A 95 -7.39 0.32 -22.66
N GLY A 96 -6.18 0.87 -22.54
CA GLY A 96 -5.77 1.76 -21.45
C GLY A 96 -5.15 1.07 -20.24
N VAL A 97 -5.24 -0.26 -20.12
CA VAL A 97 -4.52 -1.03 -19.09
C VAL A 97 -3.12 -1.38 -19.62
N ASP A 98 -2.19 -0.45 -19.43
CA ASP A 98 -0.76 -0.67 -19.70
C ASP A 98 0.02 -0.65 -18.38
N LEU A 99 0.63 -1.80 -18.04
CA LEU A 99 1.44 -1.99 -16.83
C LEU A 99 2.94 -1.87 -17.11
N THR A 100 3.34 -1.66 -18.37
CA THR A 100 4.74 -1.61 -18.79
C THR A 100 5.46 -0.45 -18.13
N ASN A 101 6.49 -0.74 -17.32
CA ASN A 101 7.21 0.27 -16.53
C ASN A 101 6.30 1.11 -15.62
N ARG A 102 5.20 0.52 -15.14
CA ARG A 102 4.27 1.17 -14.20
C ARG A 102 4.30 0.51 -12.82
N PHE A 103 3.66 1.21 -11.90
CA PHE A 103 3.37 0.73 -10.56
C PHE A 103 1.88 0.38 -10.44
N ILE A 104 1.57 -0.65 -9.66
CA ILE A 104 0.21 -1.01 -9.28
C ILE A 104 0.00 -0.84 -7.78
N TYR A 105 -1.06 -0.15 -7.38
CA TYR A 105 -1.46 0.05 -6.00
C TYR A 105 -2.63 -0.87 -5.65
N TYR A 106 -2.41 -1.71 -4.64
CA TYR A 106 -3.41 -2.60 -4.08
C TYR A 106 -4.35 -1.81 -3.17
N VAL A 107 -5.41 -1.27 -3.76
CA VAL A 107 -6.38 -0.42 -3.08
C VAL A 107 -7.78 -0.75 -3.57
N GLY A 108 -8.74 -0.64 -2.66
CA GLY A 108 -10.15 -0.51 -3.01
C GLY A 108 -10.64 0.81 -2.47
N PRO A 109 -10.62 1.90 -3.26
CA PRO A 109 -11.02 3.21 -2.78
C PRO A 109 -12.50 3.23 -2.41
N VAL A 110 -12.84 4.00 -1.40
CA VAL A 110 -14.23 4.34 -1.09
C VAL A 110 -14.72 5.39 -2.09
N ASP A 111 -16.02 5.37 -2.37
CA ASP A 111 -16.63 6.38 -3.24
C ASP A 111 -16.38 7.79 -2.70
N PRO A 112 -16.00 8.74 -3.56
CA PRO A 112 -15.80 10.12 -3.15
C PRO A 112 -17.10 10.74 -2.65
N VAL A 113 -17.01 11.59 -1.64
CA VAL A 113 -18.14 12.44 -1.22
C VAL A 113 -17.87 13.89 -1.59
N ARG A 114 -18.91 14.58 -2.09
CA ARG A 114 -18.82 15.99 -2.50
C ARG A 114 -17.70 16.20 -3.53
N ASP A 115 -16.73 17.06 -3.22
CA ASP A 115 -15.65 17.48 -4.11
C ASP A 115 -14.37 16.66 -3.93
N GLU A 116 -14.43 15.52 -3.24
CA GLU A 116 -13.30 14.61 -3.11
C GLU A 116 -12.94 13.98 -4.47
N VAL A 117 -11.65 13.95 -4.80
CA VAL A 117 -11.13 13.22 -5.96
C VAL A 117 -11.41 11.71 -5.81
N VAL A 118 -11.23 11.22 -4.59
CA VAL A 118 -11.44 9.83 -4.18
C VAL A 118 -11.69 9.82 -2.68
N GLY A 119 -12.55 8.92 -2.19
CA GLY A 119 -12.70 8.70 -0.76
C GLY A 119 -11.46 8.03 -0.16
N PRO A 120 -11.51 7.60 1.13
CA PRO A 120 -10.42 6.89 1.78
C PRO A 120 -9.84 5.76 0.90
N ALA A 121 -8.52 5.81 0.65
CA ALA A 121 -7.83 4.97 -0.34
C ALA A 121 -6.62 4.27 0.28
N GLY A 122 -6.86 3.54 1.37
CA GLY A 122 -5.80 2.84 2.12
C GLY A 122 -5.34 1.53 1.46
N PRO A 123 -4.10 1.09 1.75
CA PRO A 123 -3.54 -0.11 1.15
C PRO A 123 -4.24 -1.38 1.63
N THR A 124 -4.23 -2.36 0.76
CA THR A 124 -4.72 -3.72 1.00
C THR A 124 -3.55 -4.68 1.25
N THR A 125 -3.81 -5.77 1.99
CA THR A 125 -2.81 -6.80 2.32
C THR A 125 -2.22 -7.41 1.05
N ALA A 126 -0.93 -7.21 0.82
CA ALA A 126 -0.25 -7.56 -0.41
C ALA A 126 -0.10 -9.07 -0.63
N THR A 127 0.00 -9.86 0.45
CA THR A 127 0.14 -11.32 0.39
C THR A 127 -0.99 -12.01 -0.39
N ARG A 128 -2.18 -11.39 -0.45
CA ARG A 128 -3.31 -11.95 -1.23
C ARG A 128 -3.06 -11.96 -2.74
N MET A 129 -2.16 -11.11 -3.22
CA MET A 129 -1.75 -11.00 -4.62
C MET A 129 -0.51 -11.83 -4.94
N ASP A 130 0.11 -12.51 -3.97
CA ASP A 130 1.35 -13.27 -4.17
C ASP A 130 1.20 -14.34 -5.26
N LYS A 131 0.06 -15.03 -5.29
CA LYS A 131 -0.24 -16.07 -6.29
C LYS A 131 -0.29 -15.55 -7.74
N PHE A 132 -0.47 -14.24 -7.94
CA PHE A 132 -0.49 -13.61 -9.26
C PHE A 132 0.84 -12.94 -9.62
N THR A 133 1.75 -12.77 -8.65
CA THR A 133 2.87 -11.84 -8.77
C THR A 133 3.86 -12.25 -9.85
N GLU A 134 4.21 -13.53 -9.95
CA GLU A 134 5.11 -14.02 -11.01
C GLU A 134 4.57 -13.67 -12.39
N GLN A 135 3.34 -14.07 -12.68
CA GLN A 135 2.72 -13.87 -13.99
C GLN A 135 2.53 -12.39 -14.33
N MET A 136 2.09 -11.59 -13.35
CA MET A 136 1.95 -10.15 -13.53
C MET A 136 3.29 -9.51 -13.90
N LEU A 137 4.38 -9.87 -13.22
CA LEU A 137 5.70 -9.32 -13.51
C LEU A 137 6.25 -9.79 -14.86
N SER A 138 6.11 -11.08 -15.18
CA SER A 138 6.67 -11.68 -16.40
C SER A 138 5.96 -11.25 -17.68
N GLU A 139 4.65 -11.05 -17.65
CA GLU A 139 3.85 -10.87 -18.87
C GLU A 139 3.34 -9.44 -19.08
N THR A 140 3.35 -8.58 -18.05
CA THR A 140 2.77 -7.23 -18.16
C THR A 140 3.77 -6.08 -18.15
N GLY A 141 5.06 -6.37 -17.87
CA GLY A 141 6.10 -5.35 -17.77
C GLY A 141 6.02 -4.48 -16.52
N LEU A 142 5.18 -4.86 -15.54
CA LEU A 142 5.07 -4.22 -14.23
C LEU A 142 6.42 -4.19 -13.52
N ILE A 143 6.78 -3.04 -12.94
CA ILE A 143 8.07 -2.84 -12.26
C ILE A 143 7.95 -2.61 -10.77
N GLY A 144 6.75 -2.33 -10.27
CA GLY A 144 6.57 -2.04 -8.86
C GLY A 144 5.14 -2.23 -8.37
N MET A 145 5.03 -2.54 -7.08
CA MET A 145 3.76 -2.78 -6.41
C MET A 145 3.69 -1.99 -5.12
N VAL A 146 2.52 -1.45 -4.79
CA VAL A 146 2.27 -0.73 -3.54
C VAL A 146 1.15 -1.46 -2.77
N GLY A 147 1.36 -1.74 -1.49
CA GLY A 147 0.38 -2.43 -0.64
C GLY A 147 0.65 -2.27 0.85
N LYS A 148 0.17 -3.20 1.67
CA LYS A 148 0.55 -3.33 3.09
C LYS A 148 0.91 -4.76 3.46
N ALA A 149 1.59 -4.91 4.60
CA ALA A 149 2.10 -6.17 5.14
C ALA A 149 3.25 -6.76 4.31
N GLU A 150 3.79 -7.88 4.81
CA GLU A 150 4.85 -8.65 4.21
C GLU A 150 4.43 -9.37 2.92
N ARG A 151 5.42 -9.75 2.11
CA ARG A 151 5.25 -10.63 0.96
C ARG A 151 5.74 -12.03 1.33
N GLY A 152 5.09 -13.06 0.81
CA GLY A 152 5.55 -14.44 0.94
C GLY A 152 6.81 -14.74 0.12
N PRO A 153 7.49 -15.86 0.37
CA PRO A 153 8.74 -16.21 -0.30
C PRO A 153 8.64 -16.24 -1.83
N ALA A 154 7.58 -16.86 -2.37
CA ALA A 154 7.38 -16.95 -3.83
C ALA A 154 7.25 -15.58 -4.51
N ALA A 155 6.58 -14.62 -3.85
CA ALA A 155 6.48 -13.26 -4.36
C ALA A 155 7.81 -12.50 -4.26
N ILE A 156 8.57 -12.68 -3.17
CA ILE A 156 9.91 -12.10 -3.04
C ILE A 156 10.85 -12.60 -4.14
N GLU A 157 10.82 -13.91 -4.42
CA GLU A 157 11.63 -14.50 -5.50
C GLU A 157 11.20 -13.98 -6.88
N ALA A 158 9.90 -13.82 -7.13
CA ALA A 158 9.39 -13.20 -8.36
C ALA A 158 9.88 -11.75 -8.51
N ILE A 159 9.78 -10.96 -7.44
CA ILE A 159 10.27 -9.59 -7.39
C ILE A 159 11.75 -9.53 -7.76
N GLN A 160 12.57 -10.42 -7.17
CA GLN A 160 14.00 -10.53 -7.47
C GLN A 160 14.27 -10.94 -8.93
N ARG A 161 13.58 -11.97 -9.43
CA ARG A 161 13.76 -12.47 -10.81
C ARG A 161 13.50 -11.39 -11.86
N HIS A 162 12.49 -10.56 -11.62
CA HIS A 162 12.05 -9.53 -12.57
C HIS A 162 12.63 -8.14 -12.27
N GLY A 163 13.51 -8.02 -11.26
CA GLY A 163 14.10 -6.75 -10.82
C GLY A 163 13.05 -5.70 -10.47
N ALA A 164 11.90 -6.12 -9.94
CA ALA A 164 10.81 -5.26 -9.53
C ALA A 164 10.98 -4.81 -8.07
N VAL A 165 10.07 -3.98 -7.55
CA VAL A 165 10.10 -3.57 -6.13
C VAL A 165 8.72 -3.67 -5.49
N TYR A 166 8.68 -3.91 -4.18
CA TYR A 166 7.45 -3.80 -3.40
C TYR A 166 7.58 -2.72 -2.34
N LEU A 167 6.64 -1.78 -2.39
CA LEU A 167 6.54 -0.63 -1.52
C LEU A 167 5.35 -0.81 -0.57
N MET A 168 5.56 -0.50 0.69
CA MET A 168 4.51 -0.52 1.70
C MET A 168 4.01 0.90 1.94
N ALA A 169 2.72 1.12 1.72
CA ALA A 169 2.01 2.31 2.17
C ALA A 169 1.51 2.10 3.62
N ILE A 170 1.25 3.20 4.32
CA ILE A 170 0.81 3.17 5.72
C ILE A 170 -0.62 2.64 5.82
N GLY A 171 -0.78 1.48 6.45
CA GLY A 171 -2.10 0.92 6.77
C GLY A 171 -2.81 1.71 7.87
N GLY A 172 -4.14 1.87 7.76
CA GLY A 172 -4.96 2.58 8.75
C GLY A 172 -5.06 4.10 8.55
N ALA A 173 -4.17 4.70 7.76
CA ALA A 173 -4.18 6.13 7.44
C ALA A 173 -4.88 6.45 6.10
N ALA A 174 -5.94 5.71 5.75
CA ALA A 174 -6.55 5.73 4.41
C ALA A 174 -7.00 7.12 3.94
N TYR A 175 -7.53 7.95 4.85
CA TYR A 175 -7.93 9.32 4.53
C TYR A 175 -6.72 10.22 4.22
N LEU A 176 -5.63 10.08 4.98
CA LEU A 176 -4.40 10.83 4.75
C LEU A 176 -3.73 10.42 3.42
N VAL A 177 -3.70 9.13 3.13
CA VAL A 177 -3.18 8.63 1.85
C VAL A 177 -4.01 9.17 0.68
N ALA A 178 -5.34 9.26 0.82
CA ALA A 178 -6.21 9.83 -0.21
C ALA A 178 -5.89 11.30 -0.52
N LYS A 179 -5.34 12.08 0.43
CA LYS A 179 -4.90 13.46 0.17
C LYS A 179 -3.73 13.56 -0.80
N ALA A 180 -2.94 12.51 -0.96
CA ALA A 180 -1.88 12.45 -1.96
C ALA A 180 -2.42 12.23 -3.38
N ILE A 181 -3.64 11.69 -3.53
CA ILE A 181 -4.25 11.41 -4.83
C ILE A 181 -4.90 12.68 -5.38
N LYS A 182 -4.45 13.12 -6.56
CA LYS A 182 -4.86 14.36 -7.22
C LYS A 182 -5.81 14.13 -8.38
N SER A 183 -5.78 12.95 -9.00
CA SER A 183 -6.78 12.52 -9.97
C SER A 183 -7.05 11.01 -9.88
N SER A 184 -8.26 10.60 -10.25
CA SER A 184 -8.71 9.21 -10.28
C SER A 184 -9.58 8.99 -11.52
N ARG A 185 -9.10 8.17 -12.45
CA ARG A 185 -9.78 7.87 -13.71
C ARG A 185 -10.03 6.38 -13.83
N LEU A 186 -11.29 5.98 -14.05
CA LEU A 186 -11.63 4.59 -14.36
C LEU A 186 -11.05 4.20 -15.72
N ILE A 187 -10.34 3.06 -15.77
CA ILE A 187 -9.68 2.55 -16.97
C ILE A 187 -10.37 1.27 -17.46
N ALA A 188 -10.59 0.31 -16.55
CA ALA A 188 -11.18 -0.97 -16.91
C ALA A 188 -11.92 -1.64 -15.75
N PHE A 189 -12.76 -2.60 -16.09
CA PHE A 189 -13.49 -3.46 -15.17
C PHE A 189 -14.41 -2.69 -14.21
N GLU A 190 -15.19 -1.77 -14.75
CA GLU A 190 -16.18 -0.98 -14.00
C GLU A 190 -17.12 -1.85 -13.15
N ASP A 191 -17.49 -3.01 -13.68
CA ASP A 191 -18.34 -4.01 -13.04
C ASP A 191 -17.75 -4.57 -11.72
N LEU A 192 -16.45 -4.38 -11.48
CA LEU A 192 -15.78 -4.77 -10.24
C LEU A 192 -15.89 -3.71 -9.11
N GLY A 193 -16.55 -2.57 -9.37
CA GLY A 193 -16.78 -1.52 -8.37
C GLY A 193 -15.49 -0.99 -7.75
N MET A 194 -15.33 -1.17 -6.44
CA MET A 194 -14.11 -0.74 -5.72
C MET A 194 -12.84 -1.50 -6.18
N GLU A 195 -12.96 -2.63 -6.87
CA GLU A 195 -11.79 -3.37 -7.40
C GLU A 195 -11.48 -3.07 -8.87
N ALA A 196 -12.21 -2.14 -9.48
CA ALA A 196 -11.95 -1.70 -10.84
C ALA A 196 -10.52 -1.14 -10.98
N ILE A 197 -9.99 -1.20 -12.20
CA ILE A 197 -8.69 -0.61 -12.51
C ILE A 197 -8.90 0.87 -12.75
N ARG A 198 -8.28 1.69 -11.92
CA ARG A 198 -8.23 3.14 -12.04
C ARG A 198 -6.79 3.58 -12.25
N GLU A 199 -6.59 4.68 -12.95
CA GLU A 199 -5.33 5.40 -12.94
C GLU A 199 -5.41 6.52 -11.91
N PHE A 200 -4.49 6.48 -10.95
CA PHE A 200 -4.30 7.56 -10.00
C PHE A 200 -3.09 8.39 -10.40
N GLU A 201 -3.23 9.70 -10.25
CA GLU A 201 -2.09 10.62 -10.20
C GLU A 201 -1.87 11.01 -8.75
N VAL A 202 -0.67 10.76 -8.24
CA VAL A 202 -0.31 11.03 -6.86
C VAL A 202 0.75 12.13 -6.76
N VAL A 203 0.77 12.83 -5.62
CA VAL A 203 1.80 13.81 -5.27
C VAL A 203 2.24 13.56 -3.84
N ASP A 204 3.54 13.38 -3.66
CA ASP A 204 4.20 13.08 -2.38
C ASP A 204 3.53 11.96 -1.57
N MET A 205 3.06 10.89 -2.24
CA MET A 205 2.48 9.73 -1.56
C MET A 205 3.56 9.00 -0.75
N PRO A 206 3.43 8.91 0.58
CA PRO A 206 4.46 8.32 1.42
C PRO A 206 4.41 6.79 1.38
N VAL A 207 5.56 6.19 1.07
CA VAL A 207 5.74 4.73 1.06
C VAL A 207 7.14 4.36 1.57
N THR A 208 7.30 3.10 1.95
CA THR A 208 8.60 2.54 2.36
C THR A 208 8.95 1.33 1.50
N VAL A 209 10.19 1.22 1.06
CA VAL A 209 10.67 0.03 0.32
C VAL A 209 10.64 -1.18 1.25
N ALA A 210 9.76 -2.14 0.97
CA ALA A 210 9.55 -3.32 1.80
C ALA A 210 10.24 -4.57 1.24
N VAL A 211 10.37 -4.66 -0.09
CA VAL A 211 11.23 -5.62 -0.80
C VAL A 211 11.94 -4.86 -1.93
N ASP A 212 13.27 -4.91 -1.95
CA ASP A 212 14.06 -4.31 -3.03
C ASP A 212 14.14 -5.22 -4.26
N SER A 213 14.77 -4.73 -5.34
CA SER A 213 14.94 -5.48 -6.59
C SER A 213 15.83 -6.71 -6.50
N ARG A 214 16.54 -6.87 -5.38
CA ARG A 214 17.41 -8.02 -5.10
C ARG A 214 16.71 -9.06 -4.21
N GLY A 215 15.46 -8.82 -3.83
CA GLY A 215 14.67 -9.71 -2.97
C GLY A 215 14.97 -9.56 -1.48
N GLU A 216 15.71 -8.53 -1.07
CA GLU A 216 15.92 -8.24 0.35
C GLU A 216 14.66 -7.61 0.94
N SER A 217 14.17 -8.12 2.08
CA SER A 217 12.91 -7.65 2.68
C SER A 217 13.11 -7.03 4.05
N VAL A 218 12.51 -5.86 4.28
CA VAL A 218 12.51 -5.17 5.58
C VAL A 218 11.86 -5.99 6.68
N HIS A 219 10.91 -6.87 6.33
CA HIS A 219 10.24 -7.76 7.29
C HIS A 219 11.15 -8.91 7.76
N LYS A 220 12.24 -9.19 7.04
CA LYS A 220 13.30 -10.11 7.46
C LYS A 220 14.44 -9.38 8.16
N THR A 221 14.90 -8.27 7.58
CA THR A 221 16.09 -7.56 8.05
C THR A 221 15.83 -6.66 9.25
N GLY A 222 14.64 -6.04 9.31
CA GLY A 222 14.21 -5.15 10.39
C GLY A 222 14.18 -5.85 11.75
N PRO A 223 13.42 -6.95 11.92
CA PRO A 223 13.38 -7.70 13.18
C PRO A 223 14.77 -8.15 13.65
N ARG A 224 15.61 -8.67 12.74
CA ARG A 224 16.99 -9.07 13.06
C ARG A 224 17.82 -7.89 13.60
N LYS A 225 17.79 -6.76 12.89
CA LYS A 225 18.53 -5.55 13.28
C LYS A 225 18.08 -5.02 14.64
N TRP A 226 16.78 -5.07 14.93
CA TRP A 226 16.27 -4.63 16.22
C TRP A 226 16.58 -5.64 17.33
N GLN A 227 16.47 -6.94 17.07
CA GLN A 227 16.85 -7.99 18.02
C GLN A 227 18.30 -7.82 18.48
N GLU A 228 19.24 -7.54 17.58
CA GLU A 228 20.65 -7.26 17.93
C GLU A 228 20.80 -6.02 18.82
N ARG A 229 19.95 -5.00 18.63
CA ARG A 229 20.02 -3.72 19.37
C ARG A 229 19.33 -3.77 20.73
N ILE A 230 18.18 -4.43 20.82
CA ILE A 230 17.33 -4.42 22.03
C ILE A 230 17.40 -5.72 22.81
N GLY A 231 17.83 -6.82 22.19
CA GLY A 231 17.96 -8.11 22.88
C GLY A 231 19.02 -8.14 23.97
N ILE A 232 19.92 -7.14 23.99
CA ILE A 232 20.90 -6.92 25.05
C ILE A 232 20.35 -6.12 26.23
N ILE A 233 19.15 -5.52 26.11
CA ILE A 233 18.53 -4.74 27.17
C ILE A 233 17.95 -5.73 28.19
N PRO A 234 18.40 -5.72 29.47
CA PRO A 234 17.88 -6.62 30.48
C PRO A 234 16.37 -6.44 30.63
N VAL A 235 15.62 -7.52 30.47
CA VAL A 235 14.19 -7.51 30.78
C VAL A 235 14.07 -7.58 32.29
N VAL A 236 13.67 -6.48 32.93
CA VAL A 236 13.28 -6.49 34.34
C VAL A 236 11.99 -7.29 34.41
N ALA A 237 12.06 -8.50 34.98
CA ALA A 237 10.86 -9.27 35.27
C ALA A 237 9.98 -8.45 36.21
N ALA A 238 8.75 -8.16 35.79
CA ALA A 238 7.72 -7.52 36.60
C ALA A 238 7.21 -8.47 37.69
#